data_AF-A0A6J4JCE9-F1
#
_entry.id   AF-A0A6J4JCE9-F1
#
_cell.length_a   1.000
_cell.length_b   1.000
_cell.length_c   1.000
_cell.angle_alpha   90.00
_cell.angle_beta   90.00
_cell.angle_gamma   90.00
#
_symmetry.space_group_name_H-M   'P 1'
#
loop_
_entity.id
_entity.type
_entity.pdbx_description
1 polymer ?
#
loop_
_entity_poly.entity_id
_entity_poly.type
_entity_poly.pdbx_seq_one_letter_code
_entity_poly.pdbx_strand_id
1 'polypeptide(L)'
;MDRSKGVSRGRRRLPSLQDAPVTSVTNSEQAVAVAERMLDEHVRPAIDDEVAVTEVREFPTCWVIGFNTVAYLETGSITHALVGLGPIIVNRRSGEARIGTSASPAERQLDPR
;
A
#
# COMPACT_ATOMS: atom_id res chain seq x y z
N MET A 1 27.60 31.04 -49.74
CA MET A 1 28.02 31.30 -48.34
C MET A 1 26.91 32.15 -47.73
N ASP A 2 26.24 31.88 -46.62
CA ASP A 2 26.45 30.92 -45.54
C ASP A 2 25.14 30.76 -44.73
N ARG A 3 25.02 29.59 -44.12
CA ARG A 3 24.10 28.92 -43.17
C ARG A 3 22.92 29.64 -42.48
N SER A 4 21.75 28.99 -42.61
CA SER A 4 20.93 28.33 -41.58
C SER A 4 21.06 28.73 -40.09
N LYS A 5 19.89 28.91 -39.43
CA LYS A 5 19.40 28.28 -38.17
C LYS A 5 18.15 29.07 -37.69
N GLY A 6 16.95 28.52 -37.49
CA GLY A 6 16.59 27.20 -37.00
C GLY A 6 16.43 27.21 -35.47
N VAL A 7 15.42 27.91 -34.94
CA VAL A 7 15.09 27.87 -33.50
C VAL A 7 14.06 26.78 -33.25
N SER A 8 14.55 25.58 -32.96
CA SER A 8 13.76 24.47 -32.46
C SER A 8 13.49 24.68 -30.96
N ARG A 9 12.24 24.96 -30.58
CA ARG A 9 11.83 24.97 -29.17
C ARG A 9 11.99 23.57 -28.59
N GLY A 10 12.99 23.41 -27.72
CA GLY A 10 13.20 22.20 -26.94
C GLY A 10 11.96 21.90 -26.09
N ARG A 11 11.21 20.87 -26.48
CA ARG A 11 10.22 20.24 -25.59
C ARG A 11 11.02 19.66 -24.43
N ARG A 12 10.94 20.29 -23.25
CA ARG A 12 11.34 19.65 -21.99
C ARG A 12 10.54 18.36 -21.89
N ARG A 13 11.20 17.22 -22.10
CA ARG A 13 10.63 15.92 -21.75
C ARG A 13 10.43 15.95 -20.25
N LEU A 14 9.16 15.95 -19.83
CA LEU A 14 8.82 15.53 -18.48
C LEU A 14 9.34 14.10 -18.32
N PRO A 15 10.03 13.77 -17.21
CA PRO A 15 10.39 12.39 -16.95
C PRO A 15 9.12 11.54 -16.96
N SER A 16 9.18 10.43 -17.70
CA SER A 16 8.14 9.40 -17.72
C SER A 16 7.93 8.90 -16.28
N LEU A 17 6.69 8.72 -15.86
CA LEU A 17 6.31 8.17 -14.54
C LEU A 17 6.70 6.69 -14.33
N GLN A 18 7.64 6.16 -15.12
CA GLN A 18 7.96 4.72 -15.16
C GLN A 18 9.33 4.35 -14.57
N ASP A 19 10.12 5.32 -14.08
CA ASP A 19 11.52 5.07 -13.68
C ASP A 19 11.82 5.35 -12.18
N ALA A 20 10.80 5.37 -11.31
CA ALA A 20 11.07 5.26 -9.87
C ALA A 20 11.52 3.81 -9.57
N PRO A 21 12.48 3.58 -8.65
CA PRO A 21 12.89 2.23 -8.31
C PRO A 21 11.71 1.48 -7.71
N VAL A 22 11.12 0.62 -8.54
CA VAL A 22 10.10 -0.35 -8.16
C VAL A 22 10.71 -1.24 -7.08
N THR A 23 10.39 -0.95 -5.81
CA THR A 23 10.94 -1.69 -4.69
C THR A 23 10.05 -2.89 -4.45
N SER A 24 10.40 -4.01 -5.08
CA SER A 24 9.67 -5.25 -4.91
C SER A 24 9.67 -5.69 -3.44
N VAL A 25 8.52 -6.20 -3.00
CA VAL A 25 8.28 -6.68 -1.63
C VAL A 25 8.37 -8.20 -1.66
N THR A 26 9.52 -8.70 -1.26
CA THR A 26 9.91 -10.11 -1.43
C THR A 26 9.72 -10.96 -0.18
N ASN A 27 9.61 -10.34 0.99
CA ASN A 27 9.42 -11.02 2.27
C ASN A 27 8.37 -10.31 3.15
N SER A 28 7.99 -10.97 4.25
CA SER A 28 6.98 -10.48 5.18
C SER A 28 7.41 -9.23 5.94
N GLU A 29 8.69 -9.07 6.27
CA GLU A 29 9.22 -7.89 6.96
C GLU A 29 9.03 -6.62 6.11
N GLN A 30 9.36 -6.70 4.81
CA GLN A 30 9.12 -5.61 3.86
C GLN A 30 7.62 -5.33 3.72
N ALA A 31 6.78 -6.36 3.69
CA ALA A 31 5.33 -6.20 3.59
C ALA A 31 4.74 -5.50 4.83
N VAL A 32 5.21 -5.88 6.02
CA VAL A 32 4.85 -5.21 7.29
C VAL A 32 5.33 -3.77 7.28
N ALA A 33 6.58 -3.49 6.89
CA ALA A 33 7.09 -2.12 6.84
C ALA A 33 6.29 -1.21 5.88
N VAL A 34 5.79 -1.76 4.77
CA VAL A 34 4.89 -1.04 3.87
C VAL A 34 3.52 -0.83 4.50
N ALA A 35 2.97 -1.84 5.17
CA ALA A 35 1.68 -1.71 5.85
C ALA A 35 1.72 -0.73 7.02
N GLU A 36 2.79 -0.74 7.83
CA GLU A 36 2.99 0.21 8.93
C GLU A 36 2.97 1.65 8.42
N ARG A 37 3.66 1.93 7.30
CA ARG A 37 3.61 3.25 6.66
C ARG A 37 2.20 3.64 6.22
N MET A 38 1.47 2.70 5.62
CA MET A 38 0.08 2.91 5.22
C MET A 38 -0.82 3.22 6.42
N LEU A 39 -0.60 2.55 7.56
CA LEU A 39 -1.34 2.80 8.81
C LEU A 39 -1.01 4.19 9.38
N ASP A 40 0.26 4.57 9.40
CA ASP A 40 0.72 5.90 9.84
C ASP A 40 0.15 7.03 8.99
N GLU A 41 0.05 6.82 7.67
CA GLU A 41 -0.41 7.85 6.74
C GLU A 41 -1.94 8.00 6.72
N HIS A 42 -2.69 6.91 6.92
CA HIS A 42 -4.13 6.88 6.61
C HIS A 42 -5.06 6.45 7.73
N VAL A 43 -4.59 5.66 8.70
CA VAL A 43 -5.46 5.08 9.74
C VAL A 43 -5.22 5.73 11.09
N ARG A 44 -3.98 5.70 11.58
CA ARG A 44 -3.59 6.24 12.89
C ARG A 44 -3.92 7.72 13.08
N PRO A 45 -3.87 8.60 12.05
CA PRO A 45 -4.28 9.99 12.22
C PRO A 45 -5.79 10.19 12.41
N ALA A 46 -6.61 9.18 12.09
CA ALA A 46 -8.07 9.28 12.10
C ALA A 46 -8.70 8.65 13.36
N ILE A 47 -7.91 8.04 14.23
CA ILE A 47 -8.37 7.35 15.44
C ILE A 47 -7.43 7.65 16.61
N ASP A 48 -7.96 7.57 17.83
CA ASP A 48 -7.16 7.80 19.05
C ASP A 48 -6.52 6.51 19.61
N ASP A 49 -6.99 5.35 19.17
CA ASP A 49 -6.52 4.04 19.65
C ASP A 49 -5.23 3.59 18.95
N GLU A 50 -4.36 2.89 19.69
CA GLU A 50 -3.16 2.25 19.11
C GLU A 50 -3.57 1.15 18.13
N VAL A 51 -2.94 1.10 16.96
CA VAL A 51 -3.18 0.11 15.89
C VAL A 51 -1.99 -0.82 15.73
N ALA A 52 -2.24 -2.12 15.67
CA ALA A 52 -1.24 -3.14 15.43
C ALA A 52 -1.59 -4.00 14.20
N VAL A 53 -0.55 -4.46 13.49
CA VAL A 53 -0.65 -5.53 12.50
C VAL A 53 -0.94 -6.87 13.21
N THR A 54 -1.87 -7.64 12.68
CA THR A 54 -2.38 -8.87 13.32
C THR A 54 -2.05 -10.14 12.54
N GLU A 55 -2.03 -10.06 11.22
CA GLU A 55 -1.83 -11.20 10.34
C GLU A 55 -1.05 -10.78 9.10
N VAL A 56 -0.17 -11.66 8.63
CA VAL A 56 0.58 -11.48 7.38
C VAL A 56 0.40 -12.73 6.53
N ARG A 57 -0.32 -12.61 5.42
CA ARG A 57 -0.55 -13.71 4.48
C ARG A 57 0.14 -13.44 3.15
N GLU A 58 0.94 -14.39 2.69
CA GLU A 58 1.59 -14.33 1.39
C GLU A 58 0.66 -14.86 0.28
N PHE A 59 0.63 -14.15 -0.85
CA PHE A 59 0.04 -14.60 -2.10
C PHE A 59 1.05 -14.48 -3.25
N PRO A 60 0.83 -15.15 -4.40
CA PRO A 60 1.76 -15.08 -5.53
C PRO A 60 2.04 -13.68 -6.05
N THR A 61 1.06 -12.76 -5.99
CA THR A 61 1.17 -11.40 -6.56
C THR A 61 1.19 -10.29 -5.50
N CYS A 62 0.85 -10.59 -4.25
CA CYS A 62 0.69 -9.59 -3.20
C CYS A 62 0.89 -10.18 -1.79
N TRP A 63 0.93 -9.31 -0.80
CA TRP A 63 0.80 -9.62 0.62
C TRP A 63 -0.51 -9.04 1.13
N VAL A 64 -1.19 -9.78 2.00
CA VAL A 64 -2.42 -9.33 2.67
C VAL A 64 -2.12 -9.19 4.15
N ILE A 65 -2.32 -8.00 4.69
CA ILE A 65 -1.96 -7.62 6.05
C ILE A 65 -3.21 -7.25 6.83
N GLY A 66 -3.52 -8.04 7.85
CA GLY A 66 -4.56 -7.72 8.83
C GLY A 66 -4.06 -6.71 9.85
N PHE A 67 -4.95 -5.85 10.34
CA PHE A 67 -4.66 -4.91 11.41
C PHE A 67 -5.93 -4.61 12.22
N ASN A 68 -5.77 -4.18 13.46
CA ASN A 68 -6.86 -3.68 14.29
C ASN A 68 -6.31 -2.83 15.44
N THR A 69 -7.18 -2.24 16.27
CA THR A 69 -6.72 -1.59 17.51
C THR A 69 -6.17 -2.62 18.49
N VAL A 70 -5.14 -2.25 19.24
CA VAL A 70 -4.60 -3.07 20.34
C VAL A 70 -5.69 -3.39 21.36
N ALA A 71 -6.51 -2.40 21.71
CA ALA A 71 -7.63 -2.58 22.63
C ALA A 71 -8.62 -3.67 22.16
N TYR A 72 -8.92 -3.76 20.87
CA TYR A 72 -9.73 -4.85 20.33
C TYR A 72 -9.04 -6.21 20.46
N LEU A 73 -7.73 -6.27 20.17
CA LEU A 73 -6.97 -7.52 20.22
C LEU A 73 -6.86 -8.08 21.64
N GLU A 74 -6.75 -7.21 22.65
CA GLU A 74 -6.65 -7.60 24.05
C GLU A 74 -8.01 -7.99 24.64
N THR A 75 -9.06 -7.23 24.31
CA THR A 75 -10.37 -7.36 24.99
C THR A 75 -11.39 -8.17 24.21
N GLY A 76 -11.23 -8.28 22.88
CA GLY A 76 -12.24 -8.81 21.97
C GLY A 76 -13.51 -7.95 21.85
N SER A 77 -13.57 -6.78 22.51
CA SER A 77 -14.77 -5.95 22.50
C SER A 77 -14.93 -5.25 21.16
N ILE A 78 -16.04 -5.52 20.47
CA ILE A 78 -16.34 -4.94 19.16
C ILE A 78 -16.35 -3.40 19.14
N THR A 79 -16.56 -2.77 20.29
CA THR A 79 -16.51 -1.30 20.44
C THR A 79 -15.15 -0.70 20.11
N HIS A 80 -14.07 -1.49 20.23
CA HIS A 80 -12.72 -1.07 19.86
C HIS A 80 -12.32 -1.50 18.44
N ALA A 81 -13.13 -2.31 17.76
CA ALA A 81 -12.75 -2.84 16.46
C ALA A 81 -12.80 -1.77 15.36
N LEU A 82 -11.82 -1.82 14.45
CA LEU A 82 -11.84 -1.07 13.18
C LEU A 82 -12.80 -1.71 12.17
N VAL A 83 -14.09 -1.70 12.49
CA VAL A 83 -15.15 -2.25 11.64
C VAL A 83 -15.30 -1.41 10.37
N GLY A 84 -15.33 -2.08 9.22
CA GLY A 84 -15.56 -1.44 7.91
C GLY A 84 -14.29 -1.24 7.09
N LEU A 85 -13.10 -1.35 7.68
CA LEU A 85 -11.85 -1.42 6.94
C LEU A 85 -11.56 -2.87 6.50
N GLY A 86 -11.00 -3.02 5.31
CA GLY A 86 -10.44 -4.30 4.85
C GLY A 86 -8.96 -4.40 5.20
N PRO A 87 -8.32 -5.54 4.88
CA PRO A 87 -6.89 -5.69 5.07
C PRO A 87 -6.10 -4.73 4.16
N ILE A 88 -4.85 -4.47 4.50
CA ILE A 88 -3.92 -3.81 3.57
C ILE A 88 -3.44 -4.85 2.55
N ILE A 89 -3.51 -4.50 1.28
CA ILE A 89 -3.02 -5.31 0.16
C ILE A 89 -1.77 -4.61 -0.38
N VAL A 90 -0.64 -5.32 -0.34
CA VAL A 90 0.66 -4.82 -0.82
C VAL A 90 1.07 -5.58 -2.08
N ASN A 91 1.21 -4.90 -3.20
CA ASN A 91 1.67 -5.50 -4.44
C ASN A 91 3.14 -5.94 -4.33
N ARG A 92 3.45 -7.19 -4.65
CA ARG A 92 4.83 -7.71 -4.56
C ARG A 92 5.79 -7.08 -5.55
N ARG A 93 5.29 -6.70 -6.73
CA ARG A 93 6.12 -6.15 -7.80
C ARG A 93 6.29 -4.65 -7.58
N SER A 94 5.21 -3.88 -7.52
CA SER A 94 5.27 -2.41 -7.42
C SER A 94 5.60 -1.91 -6.03
N GLY A 95 5.31 -2.68 -4.97
CA GLY A 95 5.39 -2.21 -3.58
C GLY A 95 4.25 -1.26 -3.20
N GLU A 96 3.31 -1.00 -4.11
CA GLU A 96 2.13 -0.18 -3.83
C GLU A 96 1.22 -0.87 -2.80
N ALA A 97 0.66 -0.08 -1.91
CA ALA A 97 -0.26 -0.54 -0.88
C ALA A 97 -1.61 0.15 -1.01
N ARG A 98 -2.68 -0.59 -0.68
CA ARG A 98 -4.02 -0.04 -0.56
C ARG A 98 -4.81 -0.76 0.52
N ILE A 99 -5.75 -0.06 1.13
CA ILE A 99 -6.73 -0.67 2.02
C ILE A 99 -7.81 -1.33 1.15
N GLY A 100 -8.05 -2.62 1.38
CA GLY A 100 -9.14 -3.36 0.77
C GLY A 100 -10.50 -3.02 1.40
N THR A 101 -11.54 -3.72 0.97
CA THR A 101 -12.87 -3.63 1.58
C THR A 101 -13.14 -4.83 2.49
N SER A 102 -13.89 -4.63 3.56
CA SER A 102 -14.46 -5.72 4.37
C SER A 102 -15.66 -6.40 3.71
N ALA A 103 -16.21 -5.84 2.62
CA ALA A 103 -17.40 -6.35 1.94
C ALA A 103 -17.14 -7.59 1.07
N SER A 104 -15.89 -8.06 0.95
CA SER A 104 -15.52 -9.23 0.15
C SER A 104 -14.26 -9.91 0.72
N PRO A 105 -14.09 -11.23 0.53
CA PRO A 105 -12.85 -11.91 0.92
C PRO A 105 -11.61 -11.30 0.29
N ALA A 106 -10.49 -11.30 1.00
CA ALA A 106 -9.24 -10.70 0.53
C ALA A 106 -8.75 -11.31 -0.79
N GLU A 107 -8.99 -12.61 -0.99
CA GLU A 107 -8.60 -13.37 -2.18
C GLU A 107 -9.27 -12.85 -3.48
N ARG A 108 -10.42 -12.19 -3.36
CA ARG A 108 -11.12 -11.57 -4.50
C ARG A 108 -10.61 -10.18 -4.85
N GLN A 109 -9.77 -9.63 -3.98
CA GLN A 109 -9.26 -8.27 -4.08
C GLN A 109 -7.78 -8.26 -4.45
N LEU A 110 -7.16 -9.40 -4.72
CA LEU A 110 -5.75 -9.49 -5.07
C LEU A 110 -5.49 -8.86 -6.44
N ASP A 111 -4.29 -8.32 -6.61
CA ASP A 111 -3.91 -7.76 -7.90
C ASP A 111 -3.84 -8.86 -8.97
N PRO A 112 -4.27 -8.56 -10.20
CA PRO A 112 -4.23 -9.52 -11.30
C PRO A 112 -2.80 -10.01 -11.54
N ARG A 113 -2.70 -11.25 -12.05
CA ARG A 113 -1.43 -11.89 -12.39
C ARG A 113 -0.73 -11.23 -13.56
#